data_AF-A0A1T1D5I6-F1
#
_entry.id   AF-A0A1T1D5I6-F1
#
_cell.length_a   1.000
_cell.length_b   1.000
_cell.length_c   1.000
_cell.angle_alpha   90.00
_cell.angle_beta   90.00
_cell.angle_gamma   90.00
#
_symmetry.space_group_name_H-M   'P 1'
#
loop_
_entity.id
_entity.type
_entity.pdbx_description
1 polymer ?
#
loop_
_entity_poly.entity_id
_entity_poly.type
_entity_poly.pdbx_seq_one_letter_code
_entity_poly.pdbx_strand_id
1 'polypeptide(L)'
;ALTMAKAPEVLNHNVETVPRLYGRVRPQGRYQRSLHLLEEVRHHWPRTYTKSGLMVGLGEEDREVLAVLEDLRQRQVDIVTIGQYLSPGPKHLPVSRFVPPETFARFREYGEALGFLQVVSTPLTRSSYHAEQVQRLMLEHPRWNVGTDSTSAYPGL
;
A
#
# COMPACT_ATOMS: atom_id res chain seq x y z
N ALA A 1 18.26 -14.52 0.94
CA ALA A 1 17.54 -13.97 -0.23
C ALA A 1 16.05 -14.04 0.04
N LEU A 2 15.28 -13.04 -0.38
CA LEU A 2 13.81 -13.14 -0.40
C LEU A 2 13.44 -14.24 -1.40
N THR A 3 12.65 -15.24 -0.98
CA THR A 3 12.24 -16.35 -1.85
C THR A 3 10.73 -16.36 -1.98
N MET A 4 10.23 -16.28 -3.21
CA MET A 4 8.80 -16.35 -3.51
C MET A 4 8.56 -17.47 -4.52
N ALA A 5 7.88 -18.54 -4.08
CA ALA A 5 7.72 -19.77 -4.86
C ALA A 5 6.84 -19.59 -6.12
N LYS A 6 5.86 -18.68 -6.05
CA LYS A 6 5.04 -18.23 -7.18
C LYS A 6 4.80 -16.74 -7.01
N ALA A 7 5.10 -15.96 -8.04
CA ALA A 7 4.87 -14.52 -8.00
C ALA A 7 3.35 -14.24 -8.04
N PRO A 8 2.77 -13.63 -7.00
CA PRO A 8 1.38 -13.19 -7.04
C PRO A 8 1.24 -12.00 -7.99
N GLU A 9 0.02 -11.77 -8.47
CA GLU A 9 -0.31 -10.55 -9.22
C GLU A 9 -0.09 -9.32 -8.33
N VAL A 10 -0.56 -9.36 -7.08
CA VAL A 10 -0.34 -8.33 -6.07
C VAL A 10 0.31 -8.94 -4.84
N LEU A 11 1.45 -8.40 -4.43
CA LEU A 11 2.06 -8.68 -3.14
C LEU A 11 1.69 -7.56 -2.15
N ASN A 12 1.11 -7.95 -1.02
CA ASN A 12 0.74 -7.01 0.04
C ASN A 12 1.68 -7.12 1.24
N HIS A 13 2.25 -5.99 1.65
CA HIS A 13 2.96 -5.85 2.92
C HIS A 13 2.70 -4.48 3.53
N ASN A 14 1.93 -4.45 4.62
CA ASN A 14 1.55 -3.21 5.28
C ASN A 14 2.68 -2.65 6.15
N VAL A 15 2.83 -1.33 6.14
CA VAL A 15 3.63 -0.59 7.14
C VAL A 15 2.84 -0.36 8.45
N GLU A 16 1.51 -0.44 8.40
CA GLU A 16 0.54 -0.31 9.50
C GLU A 16 0.46 1.07 10.17
N THR A 17 1.58 1.77 10.38
CA THR A 17 1.61 3.09 11.04
C THR A 17 2.87 3.88 10.67
N VAL A 18 2.99 5.08 11.24
CA VAL A 18 4.12 6.00 11.08
C VAL A 18 5.37 5.54 11.87
N PRO A 19 6.59 5.90 11.46
CA PRO A 19 7.83 5.44 12.09
C PRO A 19 7.89 5.65 13.61
N ARG A 20 7.42 6.81 14.09
CA ARG A 20 7.40 7.17 15.52
C ARG A 20 6.55 6.21 16.37
N LEU A 21 5.44 5.70 15.81
CA LEU A 21 4.53 4.78 16.51
C LEU A 21 4.86 3.31 16.29
N TYR A 22 5.83 3.00 15.44
CA TYR A 22 6.07 1.66 14.94
C TYR A 22 6.39 0.66 16.05
N GLY A 23 7.24 1.01 17.02
CA GLY A 23 7.56 0.12 18.14
C GLY A 23 6.37 -0.17 19.06
N ARG A 24 5.41 0.76 19.15
CA ARG A 24 4.19 0.60 19.95
C ARG A 24 3.15 -0.25 19.22
N VAL A 25 2.98 -0.03 17.91
CA VAL A 25 1.95 -0.70 17.09
C VAL A 25 2.44 -2.07 16.59
N ARG A 26 3.73 -2.20 16.27
CA ARG A 26 4.38 -3.41 15.77
C ARG A 26 5.70 -3.68 16.51
N PRO A 27 5.66 -4.15 17.77
CA PRO A 27 6.86 -4.34 18.59
C PRO A 27 7.95 -5.22 17.96
N GLN A 28 7.57 -6.20 17.12
CA GLN A 28 8.50 -7.11 16.43
C GLN A 28 8.92 -6.62 15.05
N GLY A 29 8.26 -5.58 14.53
CA GLY A 29 8.54 -5.08 13.19
C GLY A 29 9.57 -3.95 13.21
N ARG A 30 10.14 -3.66 12.02
CA ARG A 30 10.96 -2.46 11.80
C ARG A 30 10.48 -1.75 10.55
N TYR A 31 10.18 -0.46 10.64
CA TYR A 31 9.64 0.34 9.53
C TYR A 31 10.51 0.24 8.28
N GLN A 32 11.82 0.47 8.42
CA GLN A 32 12.78 0.39 7.31
C GLN A 32 12.87 -1.01 6.69
N ARG A 33 12.67 -2.08 7.48
CA ARG A 33 12.63 -3.44 6.95
C ARG A 33 11.39 -3.69 6.10
N SER A 34 10.24 -3.12 6.47
CA SER A 34 9.01 -3.18 5.67
C SER A 34 9.17 -2.46 4.33
N LEU A 35 9.79 -1.28 4.37
CA LEU A 35 10.09 -0.50 3.18
C LEU A 35 11.06 -1.24 2.25
N HIS A 36 12.15 -1.78 2.78
CA HIS A 36 13.11 -2.56 2.02
C HIS A 36 12.49 -3.81 1.38
N LEU A 37 11.57 -4.50 2.08
CA LEU A 37 10.86 -5.64 1.49
C LEU A 37 10.06 -5.25 0.25
N LEU A 38 9.34 -4.13 0.30
CA LEU A 38 8.54 -3.65 -0.83
C LEU A 38 9.43 -3.26 -2.02
N GLU A 39 10.57 -2.63 -1.75
CA GLU A 39 11.59 -2.29 -2.75
C GLU A 39 12.19 -3.54 -3.41
N GLU A 40 12.56 -4.56 -2.63
CA GLU A 40 13.08 -5.83 -3.14
C GLU A 40 12.07 -6.54 -4.04
N VAL A 41 10.77 -6.46 -3.73
CA VAL A 41 9.72 -7.04 -4.58
C VAL A 41 9.68 -6.36 -5.93
N ARG A 42 9.80 -5.03 -5.96
CA ARG A 42 9.86 -4.27 -7.22
C ARG A 42 11.07 -4.66 -8.06
N HIS A 43 12.24 -4.86 -7.46
CA HIS A 43 13.47 -5.21 -8.17
C HIS A 43 13.46 -6.65 -8.70
N HIS A 44 13.01 -7.61 -7.90
CA HIS A 44 13.12 -9.03 -8.24
C HIS A 44 11.88 -9.59 -8.96
N TRP A 45 10.70 -9.00 -8.76
CA TRP A 45 9.46 -9.39 -9.42
C TRP A 45 8.79 -8.16 -10.05
N PRO A 46 9.38 -7.57 -11.10
CA PRO A 46 8.88 -6.33 -11.69
C PRO A 46 7.45 -6.43 -12.22
N ARG A 47 6.94 -7.65 -12.49
CA ARG A 47 5.55 -7.93 -12.90
C ARG A 47 4.55 -7.92 -11.74
N THR A 48 4.99 -8.15 -10.51
CA THR A 48 4.14 -8.15 -9.32
C THR A 48 3.88 -6.71 -8.90
N TYR A 49 2.61 -6.34 -8.78
CA TYR A 49 2.22 -5.06 -8.19
C TYR A 49 2.40 -5.15 -6.68
N THR A 50 2.75 -4.03 -6.07
CA THR A 50 2.98 -3.94 -4.64
C THR A 50 1.89 -3.14 -3.97
N LYS A 51 1.38 -3.68 -2.87
CA LYS A 51 0.38 -3.02 -2.03
C LYS A 51 0.96 -2.82 -0.64
N SER A 52 0.69 -1.66 -0.07
CA SER A 52 0.88 -1.43 1.35
C SER A 52 -0.34 -0.73 1.95
N GLY A 53 -0.30 -0.55 3.26
CA GLY A 53 -1.35 0.11 3.98
C GLY A 53 -0.89 0.58 5.35
N LEU A 54 -1.61 1.58 5.84
CA LEU A 54 -1.48 2.10 7.19
C LEU A 54 -2.86 2.41 7.76
N MET A 55 -2.94 2.41 9.09
CA MET A 55 -4.12 2.83 9.83
C MET A 55 -3.88 4.18 10.48
N VAL A 56 -4.92 5.02 10.49
CA VAL A 56 -4.93 6.33 11.15
C VAL A 56 -5.80 6.29 12.40
N GLY A 57 -5.58 7.22 13.33
CA GLY A 57 -6.23 7.25 14.63
C GLY A 57 -5.46 6.54 15.74
N LEU A 58 -4.16 6.27 15.55
CA LEU A 58 -3.25 5.65 16.54
C LEU A 58 -2.42 6.69 17.31
N GLY A 59 -2.54 7.97 16.96
CA GLY A 59 -1.84 9.11 17.57
C GLY A 59 -0.79 9.73 16.65
N GLU A 60 -0.88 9.44 15.35
CA GLU A 60 -0.11 10.06 14.28
C GLU A 60 -0.64 11.45 13.94
N GLU A 61 0.25 12.33 13.48
CA GLU A 61 -0.11 13.58 12.85
C GLU A 61 -0.31 13.39 11.34
N ASP A 62 -1.18 14.18 10.71
CA ASP A 62 -1.46 14.09 9.27
C ASP A 62 -0.17 14.19 8.43
N ARG A 63 0.77 15.06 8.80
CA ARG A 63 2.05 15.20 8.08
C ARG A 63 2.91 13.93 8.13
N GLU A 64 2.81 13.14 9.20
CA GLU A 64 3.53 11.87 9.30
C GLU A 64 2.90 10.83 8.37
N VAL A 65 1.58 10.87 8.18
CA VAL A 65 0.89 10.04 7.18
C VAL A 65 1.36 10.41 5.77
N LEU A 66 1.44 11.70 5.44
CA LEU A 66 1.93 12.16 4.13
C LEU A 66 3.38 11.71 3.88
N ALA A 67 4.26 11.83 4.88
CA ALA A 67 5.64 11.34 4.78
C ALA A 67 5.72 9.82 4.53
N VAL A 68 4.82 9.03 5.14
CA VAL A 68 4.73 7.59 4.84
C VAL A 68 4.31 7.34 3.38
N LEU A 69 3.40 8.15 2.83
CA LEU A 69 3.01 8.04 1.42
C LEU A 69 4.20 8.36 0.49
N GLU A 70 4.97 9.40 0.81
CA GLU A 70 6.22 9.72 0.08
C GLU A 70 7.22 8.56 0.15
N ASP A 71 7.46 8.00 1.35
CA ASP A 71 8.37 6.87 1.56
C ASP A 71 7.97 5.63 0.74
N LEU A 72 6.68 5.28 0.75
CA LEU A 72 6.13 4.18 -0.02
C LEU A 72 6.27 4.43 -1.53
N ARG A 73 6.00 5.66 -1.97
CA ARG A 73 6.09 6.01 -3.40
C ARG A 73 7.54 6.01 -3.90
N GLN A 74 8.49 6.49 -3.11
CA GLN A 74 9.93 6.43 -3.43
C GLN A 74 10.40 4.99 -3.70
N ARG A 75 9.76 4.00 -3.07
CA ARG A 75 10.03 2.56 -3.25
C ARG A 75 9.14 1.90 -4.29
N GLN A 76 8.50 2.73 -5.11
CA GLN A 76 7.66 2.33 -6.22
C GLN A 76 6.44 1.49 -5.83
N VAL A 77 5.90 1.66 -4.61
CA VAL A 77 4.66 0.98 -4.19
C VAL A 77 3.48 1.42 -5.05
N ASP A 78 2.72 0.46 -5.58
CA ASP A 78 1.67 0.71 -6.56
C ASP A 78 0.33 1.12 -5.93
N ILE A 79 -0.04 0.44 -4.85
CA ILE A 79 -1.35 0.57 -4.22
C ILE A 79 -1.15 0.91 -2.76
N VAL A 80 -1.92 1.88 -2.25
CA VAL A 80 -1.94 2.19 -0.82
C VAL A 80 -3.35 2.22 -0.27
N THR A 81 -3.53 1.64 0.91
CA THR A 81 -4.80 1.69 1.65
C THR A 81 -4.65 2.43 2.97
N ILE A 82 -5.59 3.31 3.27
CA ILE A 82 -5.62 4.11 4.50
C ILE A 82 -6.99 3.92 5.15
N GLY A 83 -7.00 3.33 6.34
CA GLY A 83 -8.22 3.02 7.08
C GLY A 83 -8.20 3.56 8.50
N GLN A 84 -9.38 3.74 9.11
CA GLN A 84 -9.48 4.08 10.53
C GLN A 84 -9.06 2.85 11.36
N TYR A 85 -8.15 3.06 12.31
CA TYR A 85 -7.90 2.09 13.36
C TYR A 85 -9.13 2.00 14.26
N LEU A 86 -9.66 0.79 14.40
CA LEU A 86 -10.71 0.45 15.36
C LEU A 86 -10.12 -0.57 16.33
N SER A 87 -10.12 -0.23 17.62
CA SER A 87 -9.62 -1.12 18.65
C SER A 87 -10.49 -2.38 18.73
N PRO A 88 -9.93 -3.59 18.58
CA PRO A 88 -10.71 -4.83 18.68
C PRO A 88 -11.23 -5.11 20.10
N GLY A 89 -10.66 -4.44 21.12
CA GLY A 89 -11.08 -4.60 22.51
C GLY A 89 -10.05 -4.04 23.51
N PRO A 90 -10.33 -4.11 24.82
CA PRO A 90 -9.61 -3.34 25.85
C PRO A 90 -8.12 -3.64 25.99
N LYS A 91 -7.65 -4.80 25.52
CA LYS A 91 -6.23 -5.20 25.57
C LYS A 91 -5.40 -4.63 24.42
N HIS A 92 -6.04 -4.00 23.43
CA HIS A 92 -5.38 -3.40 22.28
C HIS A 92 -5.18 -1.90 22.52
N LEU A 93 -4.44 -1.26 21.62
CA LEU A 93 -4.25 0.18 21.66
C LEU A 93 -5.62 0.89 21.65
N PRO A 94 -5.81 1.96 22.45
CA PRO A 94 -7.00 2.78 22.35
C PRO A 94 -6.97 3.56 21.03
N VAL A 95 -8.16 3.90 20.52
CA VAL A 95 -8.27 4.86 19.41
C VAL A 95 -7.89 6.24 19.95
N SER A 96 -6.89 6.87 19.35
CA SER A 96 -6.42 8.22 19.72
C SER A 96 -7.29 9.32 19.12
N ARG A 97 -7.78 9.13 17.89
CA ARG A 97 -8.71 10.05 17.23
C ARG A 97 -9.55 9.30 16.18
N PHE A 98 -10.76 9.76 15.97
CA PHE A 98 -11.54 9.42 14.78
C PHE A 98 -11.25 10.47 13.71
N VAL A 99 -10.62 10.03 12.63
CA VAL A 99 -10.21 10.93 11.55
C VAL A 99 -11.44 11.33 10.73
N PRO A 100 -11.67 12.63 10.48
CA PRO A 100 -12.80 13.07 9.67
C PRO A 100 -12.74 12.57 8.22
N PRO A 101 -13.87 12.27 7.56
CA PRO A 101 -13.89 11.81 6.17
C PRO A 101 -13.13 12.70 5.18
N GLU A 102 -13.18 14.02 5.36
CA GLU A 102 -12.45 15.00 4.53
C GLU A 102 -10.93 14.84 4.63
N THR A 103 -10.42 14.34 5.75
CA THR A 103 -8.97 14.08 5.90
C THR A 103 -8.57 12.84 5.11
N PHE A 104 -9.43 11.81 5.05
CA PHE A 104 -9.20 10.66 4.17
C PHE A 104 -9.20 11.07 2.69
N ALA A 105 -10.07 11.99 2.28
CA ALA A 105 -10.08 12.55 0.93
C ALA A 105 -8.76 13.27 0.62
N ARG A 106 -8.25 14.10 1.53
CA ARG A 106 -6.94 14.76 1.40
C ARG A 106 -5.79 13.77 1.25
N PHE A 107 -5.79 12.69 2.03
CA PHE A 107 -4.76 11.64 1.88
C PHE A 107 -4.86 10.93 0.52
N ARG A 108 -6.08 10.72 0.02
CA ARG A 108 -6.31 10.15 -1.31
C ARG A 108 -5.72 11.04 -2.40
N GLU A 109 -6.14 12.30 -2.43
CA GLU A 109 -5.70 13.29 -3.42
C GLU A 109 -4.19 13.44 -3.42
N TYR A 110 -3.58 13.49 -2.24
CA TYR A 110 -2.13 13.58 -2.10
C TYR A 110 -1.42 12.32 -2.62
N GLY A 111 -1.90 11.12 -2.27
CA GLY A 111 -1.34 9.88 -2.80
C GLY A 111 -1.49 9.77 -4.33
N GLU A 112 -2.65 10.15 -4.87
CA GLU A 112 -2.86 10.17 -6.32
C GLU A 112 -1.89 11.14 -7.01
N ALA A 113 -1.66 12.33 -6.43
CA ALA A 113 -0.67 13.29 -6.92
C ALA A 113 0.79 12.78 -6.86
N LEU A 114 1.11 11.90 -5.90
CA LEU A 114 2.40 11.22 -5.83
C LEU A 114 2.58 10.12 -6.90
N GLY A 115 1.50 9.69 -7.56
CA GLY A 115 1.54 8.69 -8.62
C GLY A 115 1.38 7.24 -8.15
N PHE A 116 0.66 7.00 -7.04
CA PHE A 116 0.12 5.66 -6.79
C PHE A 116 -0.87 5.28 -7.89
N LEU A 117 -0.84 4.03 -8.35
CA LEU A 117 -1.81 3.52 -9.32
C LEU A 117 -3.22 3.43 -8.72
N GLN A 118 -3.29 3.21 -7.41
CA GLN A 118 -4.55 3.28 -6.69
C GLN A 118 -4.36 3.68 -5.24
N VAL A 119 -5.22 4.61 -4.79
CA VAL A 119 -5.32 5.00 -3.39
C VAL A 119 -6.72 4.73 -2.88
N VAL A 120 -6.84 3.88 -1.87
CA VAL A 120 -8.12 3.62 -1.18
C VAL A 120 -8.02 4.19 0.21
N SER A 121 -8.72 5.29 0.47
CA SER A 121 -8.64 6.04 1.72
C SER A 121 -10.04 6.38 2.21
N THR A 122 -10.54 5.62 3.18
CA THR A 122 -11.85 5.84 3.80
C THR A 122 -11.85 5.29 5.23
N PRO A 123 -12.74 5.77 6.12
CA PRO A 123 -12.85 5.22 7.48
C PRO A 123 -13.06 3.69 7.51
N LEU A 124 -13.77 3.13 6.52
CA LEU A 124 -14.12 1.72 6.45
C LEU A 124 -13.12 0.88 5.65
N THR A 125 -12.07 1.49 5.09
CA THR A 125 -11.06 0.77 4.32
C THR A 125 -10.45 -0.34 5.17
N ARG A 126 -10.28 -1.51 4.56
CA ARG A 126 -9.59 -2.67 5.11
C ARG A 126 -8.50 -3.11 4.14
N SER A 127 -7.56 -3.90 4.63
CA SER A 127 -6.42 -4.37 3.84
C SER A 127 -6.83 -5.33 2.71
N SER A 128 -8.05 -5.86 2.70
CA SER A 128 -8.55 -6.74 1.63
C SER A 128 -8.53 -6.00 0.29
N TYR A 129 -7.95 -6.64 -0.71
CA TYR A 129 -7.96 -6.19 -2.10
C TYR A 129 -8.68 -7.26 -2.91
N HIS A 130 -9.76 -6.90 -3.57
CA HIS A 130 -10.63 -7.89 -4.23
C HIS A 130 -10.12 -8.19 -5.65
N ALA A 131 -10.38 -9.41 -6.13
CA ALA A 131 -9.92 -9.87 -7.44
C ALA A 131 -10.31 -8.93 -8.59
N GLU A 132 -11.52 -8.34 -8.53
CA GLU A 132 -11.98 -7.36 -9.53
C GLU A 132 -11.13 -6.07 -9.56
N GLN A 133 -10.66 -5.62 -8.39
CA GLN A 133 -9.80 -4.43 -8.30
C GLN A 133 -8.41 -4.74 -8.88
N VAL A 134 -7.88 -5.93 -8.60
CA VAL A 134 -6.63 -6.43 -9.19
C VAL A 134 -6.76 -6.47 -10.71
N GLN A 135 -7.82 -7.11 -11.22
CA GLN A 135 -8.01 -7.26 -12.65
C GLN A 135 -8.12 -5.90 -13.36
N ARG A 136 -8.90 -4.97 -12.80
CA ARG A 136 -9.02 -3.61 -13.34
C ARG A 136 -7.67 -2.90 -13.37
N LEU A 137 -6.94 -2.90 -12.26
CA LEU A 137 -5.63 -2.28 -12.16
C LEU A 137 -4.65 -2.83 -13.21
N MET A 138 -4.67 -4.15 -13.42
CA MET A 138 -3.80 -4.81 -14.40
C MET A 138 -4.15 -4.46 -15.85
N LEU A 139 -5.43 -4.23 -16.14
CA LEU A 139 -5.90 -3.79 -17.45
C LEU A 139 -5.54 -2.32 -17.71
N GLU A 140 -5.66 -1.46 -16.69
CA GLU A 140 -5.35 -0.02 -16.78
C GLU A 140 -3.84 0.26 -16.79
N HIS A 141 -3.04 -0.58 -16.11
CA HIS A 141 -1.61 -0.36 -15.92
C HIS A 141 -0.75 -1.60 -16.26
N PRO A 142 -0.88 -2.17 -17.47
CA PRO A 142 -0.26 -3.45 -17.81
C PRO A 142 1.27 -3.42 -17.64
N ARG A 143 1.78 -4.39 -16.88
CA ARG A 143 3.22 -4.67 -16.77
C ARG A 143 3.62 -5.78 -17.74
N TRP A 144 3.71 -5.45 -19.03
CA TRP A 144 4.22 -6.34 -20.08
C TRP A 144 5.75 -6.25 -20.22
N ASN A 145 6.36 -7.26 -20.85
CA ASN A 145 7.80 -7.32 -21.09
C ASN A 145 8.31 -6.10 -21.88
N VAL A 146 9.17 -5.29 -21.27
CA VAL A 146 10.16 -4.51 -22.03
C VAL A 146 11.28 -5.49 -22.39
N GLY A 147 11.15 -6.24 -23.49
CA GLY A 147 12.28 -6.99 -24.06
C GLY A 147 12.03 -8.36 -24.70
N THR A 148 10.84 -8.94 -24.61
CA THR A 148 10.50 -10.18 -25.37
C THR A 148 9.06 -10.10 -25.78
N ASP A 149 8.80 -9.49 -26.95
CA ASP A 149 7.74 -9.84 -27.89
C ASP A 149 7.69 -8.80 -29.01
N SER A 150 8.63 -8.91 -29.95
CA SER A 150 8.23 -8.72 -31.34
C SER A 150 7.37 -9.92 -31.71
N THR A 151 6.18 -9.68 -32.28
CA THR A 151 5.16 -10.66 -32.74
C THR A 151 4.23 -11.27 -31.68
N SER A 152 3.14 -10.56 -31.35
CA SER A 152 1.76 -11.07 -31.28
C SER A 152 0.83 -9.90 -30.93
N ALA A 153 0.29 -9.19 -31.93
CA ALA A 153 -1.07 -9.40 -32.43
C ALA A 153 -2.15 -9.22 -31.33
N TYR A 154 -2.84 -8.08 -31.38
CA TYR A 154 -4.21 -7.97 -30.91
C TYR A 154 -5.13 -8.53 -32.01
N PRO A 155 -5.91 -9.60 -31.78
CA PRO A 155 -7.11 -9.85 -32.55
C PRO A 155 -8.33 -9.40 -31.75
N GLY A 156 -9.08 -8.44 -32.29
CA GLY A 156 -10.49 -8.24 -31.94
C GLY A 156 -10.82 -7.02 -31.08
N LEU A 157 -10.90 -5.85 -31.72
CA LEU A 157 -12.09 -4.99 -31.68
C LEU A 157 -12.54 -4.77 -33.13
#